data_AF-A0A7X8M688-F1
#
_entry.id   AF-A0A7X8M688-F1
#
_cell.length_a   1.000
_cell.length_b   1.000
_cell.length_c   1.000
_cell.angle_alpha   90.00
_cell.angle_beta   90.00
_cell.angle_gamma   90.00
#
_symmetry.space_group_name_H-M   'P 1'
#
loop_
_entity.id
_entity.type
_entity.pdbx_description
1 polymer ?
#
loop_
_entity_poly.entity_id
_entity_poly.type
_entity_poly.pdbx_seq_one_letter_code
_entity_poly.pdbx_strand_id
1 'polypeptide(L)'
;ETIEDWRNNHKAEIHGIQLRCKAYKRAVKGKPAGSLKVDFTCINENGEEVTHPEEPLQKGQQYKGRWVPVRVSGELRERLPFIYVEVLRDYNRQTPGSRWSVLRRLFNEVNTEFLNDKKEVKVPQSDGPTLMMTRKEAFTRAVRDAYKYLRTESFEEIEKRLAQNAMEHMGLAEGEGKIELHFESHDPTNAYKSLQLYVQQMGIESPAGEVGAGLQSAIVVAIFRTYEEMKKEGAIFAIEEPEVFLHPQKARYFQTVLERLSEAGNQVFLTTHSPIFVQVHKPESVAVIRRTADKGTEACQAQACDFTDSERQTLRLLTEFDAERKELFFAKAVLLVEGATEKVALPLAFKAMGYDINRLGISVVEVGGKTKFPLFVRVLKALHIPYAVLADQDIKIIDVTMQESVKKKISVNNAKHKRWNEDIERVCEADSLFWMKPNFELELGLPKEESEKIDQAMEMFSNVTKSNIPQSLIDPIESVVNKTRST
;
A
#
# COMPACT_ATOMS: atom_id res chain seq x y z
N GLU A 1 30.71 34.31 3.18
CA GLU A 1 30.54 35.64 3.78
C GLU A 1 31.15 35.66 5.17
N THR A 2 31.53 36.84 5.66
CA THR A 2 32.04 37.04 7.02
C THR A 2 30.92 36.78 8.02
N ILE A 3 31.17 36.02 9.08
CA ILE A 3 30.11 35.63 10.03
C ILE A 3 29.80 36.81 10.96
N GLU A 4 28.63 37.43 10.78
CA GLU A 4 28.26 38.67 11.47
C GLU A 4 27.88 38.46 12.96
N ASP A 5 27.46 37.26 13.35
CA ASP A 5 27.03 36.97 14.73
C ASP A 5 27.51 35.60 15.24
N TRP A 6 27.99 35.57 16.49
CA TRP A 6 28.29 34.33 17.22
C TRP A 6 26.96 33.74 17.71
N ARG A 7 26.57 32.57 17.20
CA ARG A 7 25.41 31.83 17.72
C ARG A 7 25.70 30.35 17.78
N ASN A 8 25.69 29.78 18.99
CA ASN A 8 25.53 28.35 19.23
C ASN A 8 24.18 27.78 18.72
N ASN A 9 23.41 28.57 17.95
CA ASN A 9 22.07 28.27 17.47
C ASN A 9 22.05 28.20 15.94
N HIS A 10 23.00 27.48 15.31
CA HIS A 10 22.82 27.12 13.89
C HIS A 10 21.51 26.33 13.78
N LYS A 11 20.46 26.98 13.29
CA LYS A 11 19.14 26.37 13.10
C LYS A 11 19.13 25.72 11.72
N ALA A 12 19.09 24.41 11.73
CA ALA A 12 18.92 23.59 10.54
C ALA A 12 17.44 23.20 10.42
N GLU A 13 16.74 23.70 9.41
CA GLU A 13 15.35 23.32 9.15
C GLU A 13 15.29 22.02 8.36
N ILE A 14 14.77 20.98 9.00
CA ILE A 14 14.63 19.65 8.41
C ILE A 14 13.20 19.54 7.90
N HIS A 15 13.05 19.44 6.58
CA HIS A 15 11.75 19.29 5.92
C HIS A 15 11.40 17.82 5.65
N GLY A 16 12.40 16.94 5.68
CA GLY A 16 12.15 15.50 5.52
C GLY A 16 13.34 14.64 5.91
N ILE A 17 13.10 13.34 5.91
CA ILE A 17 14.14 12.32 6.05
C ILE A 17 14.14 11.49 4.77
N GLN A 18 15.27 11.48 4.08
CA GLN A 18 15.47 10.67 2.88
C GLN A 18 16.11 9.35 3.26
N LEU A 19 15.52 8.24 2.80
CA LEU A 19 16.13 6.92 2.81
C LEU A 19 16.95 6.75 1.53
N ARG A 20 18.28 6.60 1.65
CA ARG A 20 19.17 6.30 0.53
C ARG A 20 19.56 4.83 0.56
N CYS A 21 19.10 4.08 -0.44
CA CYS A 21 19.58 2.74 -0.73
C CYS A 21 20.68 2.81 -1.80
N LYS A 22 21.89 2.38 -1.45
CA LYS A 22 23.02 2.26 -2.40
C LYS A 22 23.52 0.84 -2.41
N ALA A 23 23.61 0.23 -3.59
CA ALA A 23 24.29 -1.05 -3.75
C ALA A 23 25.81 -0.87 -3.58
N TYR A 24 26.45 -1.72 -2.79
CA TYR A 24 27.90 -1.76 -2.72
C TYR A 24 28.48 -2.16 -4.08
N LYS A 25 29.32 -1.31 -4.67
CA LYS A 25 29.99 -1.60 -5.96
C LYS A 25 31.01 -2.76 -5.87
N ARG A 26 31.45 -3.12 -4.66
CA ARG A 26 32.43 -4.17 -4.37
C ARG A 26 32.01 -4.91 -3.10
N ALA A 27 32.51 -6.12 -2.88
CA ALA A 27 32.26 -6.84 -1.64
C ALA A 27 32.85 -6.08 -0.43
N VAL A 28 32.09 -5.96 0.66
CA VAL A 28 32.51 -5.24 1.87
C VAL A 28 32.11 -6.05 3.10
N LYS A 29 33.08 -6.35 4.00
CA LYS A 29 32.85 -7.04 5.28
C LYS A 29 32.01 -8.33 5.16
N GLY A 30 32.36 -9.20 4.21
CA GLY A 30 31.66 -10.46 3.97
C GLY A 30 30.32 -10.35 3.23
N LYS A 31 29.89 -9.13 2.85
CA LYS A 31 28.69 -8.92 2.03
C LYS A 31 29.08 -8.88 0.54
N PRO A 32 28.36 -9.58 -0.36
CA PRO A 32 28.66 -9.58 -1.79
C PRO A 32 28.48 -8.19 -2.41
N ALA A 33 29.18 -7.93 -3.52
CA ALA A 33 28.89 -6.77 -4.36
C ALA A 33 27.41 -6.80 -4.80
N GLY A 34 26.77 -5.63 -4.85
CA GLY A 34 25.32 -5.51 -5.04
C GLY A 34 24.51 -5.47 -3.75
N SER A 35 25.10 -5.81 -2.59
CA SER A 35 24.39 -5.71 -1.30
C SER A 35 23.93 -4.28 -1.04
N LEU A 36 22.66 -4.11 -0.67
CA LEU A 36 22.08 -2.79 -0.39
C LEU A 36 22.57 -2.26 0.96
N LYS A 37 23.16 -1.06 0.93
CA LYS A 37 23.40 -0.23 2.10
C LYS A 37 22.26 0.79 2.21
N VAL A 38 21.72 0.91 3.41
CA VAL A 38 20.63 1.82 3.73
C VAL A 38 21.14 2.89 4.69
N ASP A 39 21.05 4.16 4.31
CA ASP A 39 21.39 5.31 5.15
C ASP A 39 20.22 6.29 5.20
N PHE A 40 20.02 6.97 6.33
CA PHE A 40 19.03 8.04 6.48
C PHE A 40 19.72 9.40 6.53
N THR A 41 19.23 10.36 5.75
CA THR A 41 19.78 11.72 5.66
C THR A 41 18.67 12.76 5.85
N CYS A 42 18.92 13.78 6.66
CA CYS A 42 18.01 14.92 6.78
C CYS A 42 18.06 15.76 5.49
N ILE A 43 16.90 16.15 4.97
CA ILE A 43 16.79 16.97 3.75
C ILE A 43 16.03 18.28 3.99
N ASN A 44 16.38 19.32 3.23
CA ASN A 44 15.66 20.59 3.17
C ASN A 44 14.46 20.50 2.20
N GLU A 45 13.74 21.61 2.03
CA GLU A 45 12.58 21.70 1.12
C GLU A 45 12.90 21.33 -0.33
N ASN A 46 14.15 21.56 -0.78
CA ASN A 46 14.61 21.26 -2.14
C ASN A 46 15.14 19.81 -2.27
N GLY A 47 15.06 19.00 -1.21
CA GLY A 47 15.56 17.63 -1.20
C GLY A 47 17.09 17.50 -1.04
N GLU A 48 17.77 18.60 -0.70
CA GLU A 48 19.21 18.64 -0.51
C GLU A 48 19.59 18.26 0.93
N GLU A 49 20.77 17.67 1.11
CA GLU A 49 21.23 17.21 2.42
C GLU A 49 21.49 18.39 3.37
N VAL A 50 20.86 18.36 4.54
CA VAL A 50 21.02 19.42 5.55
C VAL A 50 22.34 19.23 6.28
N THR A 51 23.14 20.29 6.36
CA THR A 51 24.46 20.28 7.02
C THR A 51 24.57 21.31 8.13
N HIS A 52 25.49 21.05 9.06
CA HIS A 52 25.91 22.00 10.09
C HIS A 52 27.43 22.11 10.11
N PRO A 53 28.00 23.22 10.62
CA PRO A 53 29.45 23.35 10.72
C PRO A 53 29.98 22.35 11.76
N GLU A 54 31.09 21.67 11.42
CA GLU A 54 31.79 20.73 12.31
C GLU A 54 32.33 21.42 13.58
N GLU A 55 32.78 22.66 13.44
CA GLU A 55 33.25 23.50 14.53
C GLU A 55 32.32 24.71 14.76
N PRO A 56 32.22 25.24 15.99
CA PRO A 56 31.42 26.43 16.27
C PRO A 56 31.86 27.64 15.42
N LEU A 57 30.88 28.34 14.85
CA LEU A 57 31.11 29.54 14.06
C LEU A 57 31.63 30.68 14.96
N GLN A 58 32.75 31.32 14.59
CA GLN A 58 33.33 32.46 15.32
C GLN A 58 32.98 33.79 14.65
N LYS A 59 32.52 34.78 15.44
CA LYS A 59 32.12 36.11 14.95
C LYS A 59 33.31 36.84 14.33
N GLY A 60 33.09 37.46 13.17
CA GLY A 60 34.08 38.25 12.44
C GLY A 60 35.12 37.43 11.68
N GLN A 61 35.06 36.09 11.73
CA GLN A 61 35.93 35.21 10.94
C GLN A 61 35.16 34.53 9.82
N GLN A 62 35.85 34.26 8.72
CA GLN A 62 35.34 33.40 7.65
C GLN A 62 35.51 31.94 8.09
N TYR A 63 34.42 31.16 8.10
CA TYR A 63 34.51 29.73 8.43
C TYR A 63 35.29 28.98 7.35
N LYS A 64 36.40 28.36 7.76
CA LYS A 64 37.27 27.54 6.90
C LYS A 64 37.14 26.04 7.17
N GLY A 65 36.31 25.66 8.14
CA GLY A 65 36.08 24.27 8.51
C GLY A 65 35.16 23.53 7.55
N ARG A 66 34.93 22.24 7.81
CA ARG A 66 34.04 21.40 7.01
C ARG A 66 32.59 21.54 7.47
N TRP A 67 31.67 21.40 6.53
CA TRP A 67 30.24 21.19 6.82
C TRP A 67 29.96 19.70 6.87
N VAL A 68 29.30 19.25 7.93
CA VAL A 68 28.97 17.84 8.15
C VAL A 68 27.45 17.63 8.10
N PRO A 69 26.98 16.47 7.62
CA PRO A 69 25.55 16.19 7.54
C PRO A 69 24.90 16.15 8.92
N VAL A 70 23.71 16.73 9.04
CA VAL A 70 22.86 16.57 10.22
C VAL A 70 22.43 15.11 10.29
N ARG A 71 22.84 14.40 11.34
CA ARG A 71 22.47 13.00 11.55
C ARG A 71 21.02 12.90 12.00
N VAL A 72 20.34 11.88 11.51
CA VAL A 72 18.99 11.52 11.95
C VAL A 72 19.07 10.94 13.38
N SER A 73 18.72 11.75 14.38
CA SER A 73 18.72 11.34 15.80
C SER A 73 17.56 10.40 16.14
N GLY A 74 17.65 9.69 17.27
CA GLY A 74 16.56 8.85 17.78
C GLY A 74 15.27 9.64 18.01
N GLU A 75 15.38 10.83 18.60
CA GLU A 75 14.25 11.75 18.81
C GLU A 75 13.60 12.18 17.48
N LEU A 76 14.40 12.51 16.47
CA LEU A 76 13.88 12.87 15.15
C LEU A 76 13.13 11.69 14.50
N ARG A 77 13.65 10.47 14.65
CA ARG A 77 12.94 9.24 14.21
C ARG A 77 11.69 8.95 15.02
N GLU A 78 11.57 9.45 16.25
CA GLU A 78 10.36 9.31 17.06
C GLU A 78 9.28 10.32 16.68
N ARG A 79 9.70 11.48 16.17
CA ARG A 79 8.79 12.48 15.59
C ARG A 79 8.21 12.05 14.25
N LEU A 80 8.87 11.15 13.52
CA LEU A 80 8.32 10.51 12.33
C LEU A 80 7.49 9.28 12.71
N PRO A 81 6.17 9.38 12.67
CA PRO A 81 5.29 8.31 13.07
C PRO A 81 5.12 7.33 11.90
N PHE A 82 5.96 6.30 11.92
CA PHE A 82 5.88 5.16 11.00
C PHE A 82 5.07 4.04 11.65
N ILE A 83 3.96 3.69 11.03
CA ILE A 83 3.05 2.64 11.46
C ILE A 83 3.19 1.48 10.49
N TYR A 84 3.53 0.32 11.02
CA TYR A 84 3.74 -0.89 10.22
C TYR A 84 2.74 -1.97 10.59
N VAL A 85 2.08 -2.52 9.58
CA VAL A 85 1.11 -3.60 9.73
C VAL A 85 1.50 -4.74 8.82
N GLU A 86 1.78 -5.89 9.44
CA GLU A 86 2.15 -7.11 8.74
C GLU A 86 0.94 -7.87 8.24
N VAL A 87 1.19 -8.81 7.33
CA VAL A 87 0.18 -9.67 6.70
C VAL A 87 -0.82 -10.27 7.70
N LEU A 88 -0.34 -10.82 8.83
CA LEU A 88 -1.20 -11.48 9.81
C LEU A 88 -2.01 -10.51 10.67
N ARG A 89 -1.69 -9.21 10.62
CA ARG A 89 -2.29 -8.17 11.48
C ARG A 89 -2.33 -8.57 12.95
N ASP A 90 -1.21 -9.11 13.42
CA ASP A 90 -1.04 -9.52 14.81
C ASP A 90 -1.22 -8.31 15.73
N TYR A 91 -2.26 -8.38 16.57
CA TYR A 91 -2.55 -7.33 17.54
C TYR A 91 -1.37 -7.09 18.50
N ASN A 92 -0.57 -8.10 18.80
CA ASN A 92 0.58 -7.97 19.71
C ASN A 92 1.61 -6.96 19.19
N ARG A 93 1.69 -6.75 17.87
CA ARG A 93 2.52 -5.70 17.24
C ARG A 93 1.84 -4.34 17.18
N GLN A 94 0.52 -4.30 17.43
CA GLN A 94 -0.30 -3.10 17.43
C GLN A 94 -0.65 -2.58 18.84
N THR A 95 -0.04 -3.13 19.89
CA THR A 95 -0.26 -2.71 21.28
C THR A 95 0.20 -1.26 21.54
N PRO A 96 -0.32 -0.59 22.57
CA PRO A 96 0.13 0.76 22.96
C PRO A 96 1.62 0.87 23.28
N GLY A 97 2.28 -0.23 23.66
CA GLY A 97 3.72 -0.26 23.94
C GLY A 97 4.59 -0.38 22.68
N SER A 98 4.04 -0.90 21.59
CA SER A 98 4.77 -1.06 20.33
C SER A 98 5.05 0.28 19.68
N ARG A 99 6.32 0.53 19.29
CA ARG A 99 6.75 1.80 18.69
C ARG A 99 6.01 2.11 17.39
N TRP A 100 5.71 1.09 16.59
CA TRP A 100 5.14 1.23 15.25
C TRP A 100 3.63 0.98 15.20
N SER A 101 2.95 1.04 16.34
CA SER A 101 1.51 0.82 16.37
C SER A 101 0.70 2.10 16.25
N VAL A 102 -0.50 1.94 15.69
CA VAL A 102 -1.51 2.99 15.66
C VAL A 102 -1.92 3.38 17.09
N LEU A 103 -2.10 2.40 17.99
CA LEU A 103 -2.51 2.64 19.37
C LEU A 103 -1.49 3.47 20.16
N ARG A 104 -0.19 3.19 19.99
CA ARG A 104 0.88 3.99 20.60
C ARG A 104 0.72 5.46 20.26
N ARG A 105 0.37 5.74 19.00
CA ARG A 105 0.19 7.10 18.53
C ARG A 105 -1.07 7.75 19.09
N LEU A 106 -2.18 7.02 19.15
CA LEU A 106 -3.42 7.49 19.79
C LEU A 106 -3.19 7.84 21.28
N PHE A 107 -2.46 6.99 21.99
CA PHE A 107 -2.18 7.18 23.41
C PHE A 107 -1.07 8.18 23.71
N ASN A 108 -0.25 8.59 22.74
CA ASN A 108 0.81 9.58 23.00
C ASN A 108 0.25 10.93 23.47
N GLU A 109 -0.84 11.40 22.86
CA GLU A 109 -1.50 12.64 23.28
C GLU A 109 -2.13 12.50 24.67
N VAL A 110 -2.81 11.37 24.90
CA VAL A 110 -3.41 11.05 26.21
C VAL A 110 -2.32 10.98 27.29
N ASN A 111 -1.19 10.35 27.00
CA ASN A 111 -0.05 10.26 27.91
C ASN A 111 0.56 11.65 28.18
N THR A 112 0.63 12.50 27.15
CA THR A 112 1.12 13.90 27.31
C THR A 112 0.19 14.70 28.20
N GLU A 113 -1.12 14.54 28.05
CA GLU A 113 -2.10 15.18 28.93
C GLU A 113 -2.04 14.63 30.35
N PHE A 114 -1.85 13.33 30.52
CA PHE A 114 -1.73 12.67 31.81
C PHE A 114 -0.49 13.11 32.59
N LEU A 115 0.63 13.30 31.90
CA LEU A 115 1.90 13.78 32.46
C LEU A 115 1.94 15.31 32.66
N ASN A 116 0.85 16.02 32.33
CA ASN A 116 0.82 17.47 32.48
C ASN A 116 0.71 17.88 33.95
N ASP A 117 1.80 18.40 34.49
CA ASP A 117 1.91 18.85 35.89
C ASP A 117 0.99 20.04 36.23
N LYS A 118 0.34 20.67 35.24
CA LYS A 118 -0.59 21.79 35.44
C LYS A 118 -2.03 21.37 35.69
N LYS A 119 -2.40 20.11 35.47
CA LYS A 119 -3.78 19.62 35.63
C LYS A 119 -3.91 18.78 36.90
N GLU A 120 -4.53 19.36 37.91
CA GLU A 120 -4.80 18.68 39.18
C GLU A 120 -6.17 18.00 39.19
N VAL A 121 -6.29 16.95 40.00
CA VAL A 121 -7.52 16.21 40.27
C VAL A 121 -7.78 16.13 41.77
N LYS A 122 -9.07 16.09 42.11
CA LYS A 122 -9.56 15.90 43.47
C LYS A 122 -9.47 14.44 43.86
N VAL A 123 -8.61 14.10 44.81
CA VAL A 123 -8.43 12.73 45.30
C VAL A 123 -9.02 12.61 46.71
N PRO A 124 -10.07 11.80 46.92
CA PRO A 124 -10.63 11.57 48.24
C PRO A 124 -9.63 10.80 49.11
N GLN A 125 -9.48 11.21 50.37
CA GLN A 125 -8.68 10.49 51.37
C GLN A 125 -9.58 9.74 52.34
N SER A 126 -9.07 8.63 52.88
CA SER A 126 -9.81 7.78 53.82
C SER A 126 -10.18 8.48 55.12
N ASP A 127 -9.40 9.47 55.57
CA ASP A 127 -9.53 10.11 56.90
C ASP A 127 -9.42 11.67 56.88
N GLY A 128 -9.72 12.35 55.76
CA GLY A 128 -9.54 13.82 55.69
C GLY A 128 -10.11 14.53 54.45
N PRO A 129 -9.93 15.87 54.34
CA PRO A 129 -10.42 16.65 53.20
C PRO A 129 -9.73 16.23 51.89
N THR A 130 -10.45 16.39 50.79
CA THR A 130 -9.98 16.08 49.44
C THR A 130 -8.67 16.77 49.13
N LEU A 131 -7.64 16.00 48.74
CA LEU A 131 -6.35 16.55 48.35
C LEU A 131 -6.36 16.87 46.85
N MET A 132 -5.80 18.03 46.50
CA MET A 132 -5.47 18.35 45.11
C MET A 132 -4.07 17.80 44.82
N MET A 133 -3.93 17.02 43.76
CA MET A 133 -2.66 16.52 43.26
C MET A 133 -2.73 16.31 41.76
N THR A 134 -1.59 16.19 41.09
CA THR A 134 -1.57 15.89 39.64
C THR A 134 -2.16 14.50 39.37
N ARG A 135 -2.66 14.29 38.14
CA ARG A 135 -3.16 12.96 37.71
C ARG A 135 -2.10 11.86 37.86
N LYS A 136 -0.85 12.19 37.53
CA LYS A 136 0.30 11.29 37.67
C LYS A 136 0.54 10.88 39.11
N GLU A 137 0.54 11.83 40.04
CA GLU A 137 0.72 11.55 41.48
C GLU A 137 -0.42 10.71 42.04
N ALA A 138 -1.66 11.06 41.68
CA ALA A 138 -2.86 10.32 42.08
C ALA A 138 -2.79 8.86 41.64
N PHE A 139 -2.45 8.62 40.37
CA PHE A 139 -2.29 7.29 39.82
C PHE A 139 -1.14 6.54 40.50
N THR A 140 0.03 7.17 40.63
CA THR A 140 1.22 6.55 41.26
C THR A 140 0.94 6.10 42.69
N ARG A 141 0.20 6.92 43.46
CA ARG A 141 -0.22 6.58 44.81
C ARG A 141 -1.17 5.39 44.83
N ALA A 142 -2.23 5.42 44.00
CA ALA A 142 -3.21 4.34 43.94
C ALA A 142 -2.59 3.00 43.53
N VAL A 143 -1.68 3.04 42.53
CA VAL A 143 -0.92 1.87 42.09
C VAL A 143 -0.03 1.34 43.22
N ARG A 144 0.72 2.21 43.90
CA ARG A 144 1.55 1.81 45.06
C ARG A 144 0.71 1.14 46.16
N ASP A 145 -0.47 1.67 46.44
CA ASP A 145 -1.37 1.10 47.44
C ASP A 145 -1.92 -0.27 47.00
N ALA A 146 -2.24 -0.45 45.71
CA ALA A 146 -2.63 -1.76 45.18
C ALA A 146 -1.49 -2.80 45.24
N TYR A 147 -0.24 -2.38 45.01
CA TYR A 147 0.91 -3.30 45.03
C TYR A 147 1.26 -3.82 46.41
N LYS A 148 0.86 -3.13 47.48
CA LYS A 148 1.02 -3.64 48.85
C LYS A 148 0.34 -5.00 49.01
N TYR A 149 -0.75 -5.27 48.29
CA TYR A 149 -1.43 -6.56 48.32
C TYR A 149 -0.72 -7.67 47.55
N LEU A 150 0.16 -7.33 46.60
CA LEU A 150 0.98 -8.28 45.84
C LEU A 150 2.28 -8.66 46.58
N ARG A 151 2.81 -7.75 47.42
CA ARG A 151 4.05 -7.95 48.18
C ARG A 151 3.85 -8.89 49.37
N THR A 152 3.83 -10.18 49.07
CA THR A 152 3.94 -11.24 50.07
C THR A 152 5.39 -11.37 50.56
N GLU A 153 5.59 -11.98 51.73
CA GLU A 153 6.95 -12.23 52.26
C GLU A 153 7.84 -12.98 51.26
N SER A 154 7.27 -13.95 50.53
CA SER A 154 7.98 -14.70 49.49
C SER A 154 8.40 -13.82 48.31
N PHE A 155 7.57 -12.85 47.92
CA PHE A 155 7.89 -11.91 46.85
C PHE A 155 9.05 -10.98 47.25
N GLU A 156 9.02 -10.45 48.48
CA GLU A 156 10.08 -9.58 49.00
C GLU A 156 11.41 -10.31 49.14
N GLU A 157 11.39 -11.58 49.55
CA GLU A 157 12.59 -12.42 49.60
C GLU A 157 13.18 -12.66 48.20
N ILE A 158 12.33 -12.86 47.17
CA ILE A 158 12.77 -12.97 45.78
C ILE A 158 13.46 -11.69 45.32
N GLU A 159 12.86 -10.52 45.55
CA GLU A 159 13.45 -9.21 45.22
C GLU A 159 14.81 -9.02 45.88
N LYS A 160 14.88 -9.30 47.18
CA LYS A 160 16.11 -9.16 47.97
C LYS A 160 17.23 -10.04 47.45
N ARG A 161 16.94 -11.32 47.16
CA ARG A 161 17.92 -12.25 46.60
C ARG A 161 18.38 -11.85 45.20
N LEU A 162 17.48 -11.35 44.36
CA LEU A 162 17.83 -10.84 43.04
C LEU A 162 18.79 -9.65 43.13
N ALA A 163 18.49 -8.69 44.01
CA ALA A 163 19.36 -7.53 44.23
C ALA A 163 20.74 -7.94 44.74
N GLN A 164 20.79 -8.85 45.71
CA GLN A 164 22.04 -9.38 46.24
C GLN A 164 22.86 -10.10 45.17
N ASN A 165 22.25 -11.05 44.44
CA ASN A 165 22.92 -11.80 43.38
C ASN A 165 23.44 -10.87 42.27
N ALA A 166 22.70 -9.81 41.92
CA ALA A 166 23.14 -8.84 40.93
C ALA A 166 24.38 -8.05 41.39
N MET A 167 24.41 -7.60 42.65
CA MET A 167 25.57 -6.92 43.23
C MET A 167 26.80 -7.82 43.27
N GLU A 168 26.63 -9.07 43.72
CA GLU A 168 27.70 -10.08 43.74
C GLU A 168 28.26 -10.33 42.34
N HIS A 169 27.40 -10.46 41.32
CA HIS A 169 27.84 -10.68 39.93
C HIS A 169 28.59 -9.49 39.33
N MET A 170 28.29 -8.27 39.78
CA MET A 170 28.99 -7.05 39.35
C MET A 170 30.29 -6.80 40.13
N GLY A 171 30.62 -7.63 41.14
CA GLY A 171 31.82 -7.49 41.95
C GLY A 171 31.80 -6.27 42.89
N LEU A 172 30.61 -5.77 43.22
CA LEU A 172 30.43 -4.65 44.14
C LEU A 172 30.39 -5.17 45.59
N ALA A 173 31.17 -4.56 46.49
CA ALA A 173 31.14 -4.90 47.91
C ALA A 173 29.85 -4.38 48.59
N GLU A 174 29.42 -5.02 49.69
CA GLU A 174 28.31 -4.51 50.50
C GLU A 174 28.59 -3.06 50.94
N GLY A 175 27.83 -2.11 50.39
CA GLY A 175 27.96 -0.67 50.66
C GLY A 175 28.59 0.16 49.54
N GLU A 176 29.26 -0.46 48.55
CA GLU A 176 29.77 0.23 47.35
C GLU A 176 28.72 0.20 46.23
N GLY A 177 27.83 1.19 46.26
CA GLY A 177 26.77 1.35 45.26
C GLY A 177 25.45 0.76 45.73
N LYS A 178 24.47 1.62 46.05
CA LYS A 178 23.10 1.19 46.29
C LYS A 178 22.46 0.82 44.95
N ILE A 179 22.39 -0.49 44.66
CA ILE A 179 21.53 -1.00 43.60
C ILE A 179 20.19 -1.39 44.23
N GLU A 180 19.16 -0.59 43.98
CA GLU A 180 17.79 -0.90 44.38
C GLU A 180 17.06 -1.56 43.20
N LEU A 181 16.85 -2.88 43.29
CA LEU A 181 15.98 -3.60 42.36
C LEU A 181 14.57 -3.69 42.96
N HIS A 182 13.57 -3.36 42.14
CA HIS A 182 12.17 -3.54 42.49
C HIS A 182 11.39 -3.91 41.23
N PHE A 183 10.31 -4.67 41.41
CA PHE A 183 9.39 -5.00 40.34
C PHE A 183 8.22 -4.01 40.33
N GLU A 184 7.99 -3.40 39.17
CA GLU A 184 6.74 -2.72 38.86
C GLU A 184 6.05 -3.44 37.69
N SER A 185 4.75 -3.70 37.81
CA SER A 185 3.87 -4.11 36.72
C SER A 185 3.59 -3.02 35.69
N HIS A 186 3.83 -1.73 35.98
CA HIS A 186 3.62 -0.60 35.04
C HIS A 186 4.65 0.51 35.26
N ASP A 187 5.12 1.14 34.17
CA ASP A 187 5.95 2.35 34.22
C ASP A 187 5.07 3.58 34.55
N PRO A 188 5.24 4.25 35.71
CA PRO A 188 4.42 5.40 36.11
C PRO A 188 4.52 6.59 35.17
N THR A 189 5.63 6.69 34.41
CA THR A 189 5.84 7.74 33.42
C THR A 189 5.22 7.41 32.07
N ASN A 190 4.80 6.16 31.86
CA ASN A 190 4.28 5.66 30.59
C ASN A 190 3.13 4.67 30.77
N ALA A 191 2.22 4.93 31.71
CA ALA A 191 1.16 4.01 32.10
C ALA A 191 0.30 3.52 30.91
N TYR A 192 0.10 4.36 29.90
CA TYR A 192 -0.67 3.99 28.71
C TYR A 192 0.05 2.99 27.79
N LYS A 193 1.38 2.87 27.86
CA LYS A 193 2.15 1.91 27.05
C LYS A 193 1.95 0.46 27.47
N SER A 194 1.66 0.22 28.75
CA SER A 194 1.45 -1.12 29.30
C SER A 194 0.00 -1.57 29.27
N LEU A 195 -0.93 -0.74 28.76
CA LEU A 195 -2.32 -1.12 28.62
C LEU A 195 -2.47 -2.31 27.67
N GLN A 196 -3.21 -3.31 28.14
CA GLN A 196 -3.63 -4.47 27.36
C GLN A 196 -5.12 -4.33 27.02
N LEU A 197 -5.47 -4.58 25.78
CA LEU A 197 -6.87 -4.66 25.36
C LEU A 197 -7.39 -6.06 25.66
N TYR A 198 -8.52 -6.14 26.37
CA TYR A 198 -9.25 -7.40 26.60
C TYR A 198 -10.51 -7.43 25.75
N VAL A 199 -10.90 -8.65 25.36
CA VAL A 199 -12.09 -8.93 24.56
C VAL A 199 -12.94 -9.92 25.33
N GLN A 200 -14.21 -9.56 25.52
CA GLN A 200 -15.20 -10.45 26.12
C GLN A 200 -16.10 -11.03 25.04
N GLN A 201 -16.08 -12.34 24.87
CA GLN A 201 -16.89 -13.05 23.88
C GLN A 201 -17.50 -14.31 24.52
N MET A 202 -18.82 -14.45 24.41
CA MET A 202 -19.57 -15.61 24.94
C MET A 202 -19.28 -15.92 26.43
N GLY A 203 -19.08 -14.87 27.24
CA GLY A 203 -18.80 -15.00 28.67
C GLY A 203 -17.34 -15.30 29.02
N ILE A 204 -16.45 -15.45 28.04
CA ILE A 204 -15.01 -15.62 28.24
C ILE A 204 -14.31 -14.28 27.97
N GLU A 205 -13.50 -13.83 28.92
CA GLU A 205 -12.63 -12.67 28.77
C GLU A 205 -11.21 -13.14 28.45
N SER A 206 -10.60 -12.58 27.42
CA SER A 206 -9.24 -12.93 26.99
C SER A 206 -8.51 -11.71 26.43
N PRO A 207 -7.17 -11.66 26.49
CA PRO A 207 -6.40 -10.63 25.83
C PRO A 207 -6.67 -10.60 24.32
N ALA A 208 -6.71 -9.41 23.72
CA ALA A 208 -6.92 -9.23 22.28
C ALA A 208 -5.83 -9.88 21.41
N GLY A 209 -4.66 -10.18 21.98
CA GLY A 209 -3.60 -10.94 21.31
C GLY A 209 -3.82 -12.45 21.26
N GLU A 210 -4.80 -12.97 22.00
CA GLU A 210 -5.08 -14.41 22.13
C GLU A 210 -6.37 -14.84 21.42
N VAL A 211 -7.18 -13.88 20.95
CA VAL A 211 -8.38 -14.18 20.16
C VAL A 211 -8.02 -14.65 18.75
N GLY A 212 -8.96 -15.31 18.06
CA GLY A 212 -8.74 -15.79 16.70
C GLY A 212 -8.39 -14.68 15.69
N ALA A 213 -7.58 -15.00 14.68
CA ALA A 213 -7.02 -14.05 13.71
C ALA A 213 -8.08 -13.15 13.02
N GLY A 214 -9.28 -13.66 12.75
CA GLY A 214 -10.37 -12.86 12.18
C GLY A 214 -10.85 -11.72 13.10
N LEU A 215 -10.86 -11.94 14.42
CA LEU A 215 -11.22 -10.92 15.40
C LEU A 215 -10.06 -9.96 15.64
N GLN A 216 -8.83 -10.45 15.69
CA GLN A 216 -7.64 -9.59 15.74
C GLN A 216 -7.60 -8.61 14.56
N SER A 217 -7.81 -9.13 13.34
CA SER A 217 -7.88 -8.31 12.13
C SER A 217 -8.98 -7.24 12.23
N ALA A 218 -10.16 -7.60 12.74
CA ALA A 218 -11.25 -6.64 12.94
C ALA A 218 -10.90 -5.55 13.97
N ILE A 219 -10.21 -5.91 15.06
CA ILE A 219 -9.70 -4.97 16.06
C ILE A 219 -8.68 -4.01 15.43
N VAL A 220 -7.74 -4.53 14.64
CA VAL A 220 -6.77 -3.68 13.92
C VAL A 220 -7.51 -2.71 13.00
N VAL A 221 -8.45 -3.16 12.17
CA VAL A 221 -9.24 -2.28 11.31
C VAL A 221 -10.01 -1.21 12.12
N ALA A 222 -10.58 -1.59 13.28
CA ALA A 222 -11.26 -0.65 14.16
C ALA A 222 -10.31 0.42 14.71
N ILE A 223 -9.09 0.05 15.10
CA ILE A 223 -8.05 0.98 15.55
C ILE A 223 -7.70 1.98 14.43
N PHE A 224 -7.53 1.52 13.20
CA PHE A 224 -7.29 2.37 12.03
C PHE A 224 -8.43 3.35 11.79
N ARG A 225 -9.67 2.87 11.90
CA ARG A 225 -10.86 3.71 11.77
C ARG A 225 -10.92 4.76 12.88
N THR A 226 -10.64 4.40 14.14
CA THR A 226 -10.58 5.38 15.23
C THR A 226 -9.51 6.44 14.98
N TYR A 227 -8.36 6.04 14.44
CA TYR A 227 -7.31 6.98 14.05
C TYR A 227 -7.76 7.96 12.96
N GLU A 228 -8.48 7.47 11.95
CA GLU A 228 -9.10 8.28 10.89
C GLU A 228 -10.17 9.23 11.43
N GLU A 229 -11.09 8.74 12.26
CA GLU A 229 -12.18 9.52 12.86
C GLU A 229 -11.65 10.63 13.79
N MET A 230 -10.53 10.39 14.46
CA MET A 230 -9.83 11.41 15.26
C MET A 230 -9.04 12.42 14.41
N LYS A 231 -9.13 12.33 13.07
CA LYS A 231 -8.50 13.21 12.08
C LYS A 231 -7.01 13.43 12.34
N LYS A 232 -6.30 12.36 12.66
CA LYS A 232 -4.85 12.40 12.87
C LYS A 232 -4.13 12.39 11.53
N GLU A 233 -3.13 13.27 11.38
CA GLU A 233 -2.40 13.48 10.13
C GLU A 233 -0.87 13.31 10.30
N GLY A 234 -0.13 13.30 9.19
CA GLY A 234 1.34 13.24 9.19
C GLY A 234 1.92 11.86 9.55
N ALA A 235 1.10 10.79 9.50
CA ALA A 235 1.57 9.41 9.59
C ALA A 235 2.13 8.89 8.27
N ILE A 236 3.05 7.94 8.38
CA ILE A 236 3.37 7.01 7.29
C ILE A 236 2.86 5.64 7.70
N PHE A 237 1.90 5.11 6.95
CA PHE A 237 1.40 3.75 7.08
C PHE A 237 2.07 2.86 6.03
N ALA A 238 2.58 1.72 6.47
CA ALA A 238 3.05 0.65 5.60
C ALA A 238 2.30 -0.63 5.97
N ILE A 239 1.47 -1.12 5.04
CA ILE A 239 0.54 -2.21 5.27
C ILE A 239 0.81 -3.34 4.28
N GLU A 240 1.10 -4.52 4.79
CA GLU A 240 1.27 -5.71 3.97
C GLU A 240 -0.05 -6.46 3.79
N GLU A 241 -0.38 -6.78 2.55
CA GLU A 241 -1.52 -7.61 2.12
C GLU A 241 -2.82 -7.37 2.93
N PRO A 242 -3.39 -6.14 2.85
CA PRO A 242 -4.56 -5.76 3.64
C PRO A 242 -5.80 -6.66 3.43
N GLU A 243 -5.84 -7.42 2.34
CA GLU A 243 -6.87 -8.40 2.02
C GLU A 243 -6.86 -9.68 2.89
N VAL A 244 -5.73 -10.06 3.50
CA VAL A 244 -5.56 -11.41 4.10
C VAL A 244 -6.47 -11.60 5.32
N PHE A 245 -7.32 -12.63 5.32
CA PHE A 245 -8.39 -12.87 6.32
C PHE A 245 -9.59 -11.91 6.27
N LEU A 246 -9.71 -11.06 5.24
CA LEU A 246 -10.92 -10.28 5.00
C LEU A 246 -11.80 -10.89 3.91
N HIS A 247 -13.09 -10.96 4.20
CA HIS A 247 -14.10 -11.18 3.16
C HIS A 247 -14.08 -10.00 2.15
N PRO A 248 -14.35 -10.20 0.85
CA PRO A 248 -14.25 -9.15 -0.17
C PRO A 248 -14.94 -7.81 0.16
N GLN A 249 -16.13 -7.85 0.75
CA GLN A 249 -16.88 -6.67 1.20
C GLN A 249 -16.11 -5.89 2.29
N LYS A 250 -15.46 -6.60 3.22
CA LYS A 250 -14.64 -5.98 4.27
C LYS A 250 -13.35 -5.41 3.70
N ALA A 251 -12.74 -6.09 2.71
CA ALA A 251 -11.57 -5.58 2.01
C ALA A 251 -11.88 -4.27 1.26
N ARG A 252 -13.02 -4.20 0.55
CA ARG A 252 -13.50 -2.95 -0.10
C ARG A 252 -13.71 -1.83 0.91
N TYR A 253 -14.37 -2.13 2.03
CA TYR A 253 -14.55 -1.13 3.08
C TYR A 253 -13.20 -0.67 3.67
N PHE A 254 -12.27 -1.59 3.90
CA PHE A 254 -10.95 -1.25 4.41
C PHE A 254 -10.18 -0.37 3.43
N GLN A 255 -10.26 -0.65 2.13
CA GLN A 255 -9.72 0.22 1.08
C GLN A 255 -10.27 1.65 1.18
N THR A 256 -11.58 1.83 1.43
CA THR A 256 -12.16 3.17 1.66
C THR A 256 -11.61 3.85 2.90
N VAL A 257 -11.35 3.11 3.98
CA VAL A 257 -10.70 3.65 5.20
C VAL A 257 -9.28 4.10 4.89
N LEU A 258 -8.51 3.33 4.11
CA LEU A 258 -7.15 3.69 3.71
C LEU A 258 -7.12 4.92 2.79
N GLU A 259 -8.06 5.05 1.87
CA GLU A 259 -8.22 6.24 1.03
C GLU A 259 -8.46 7.49 1.89
N ARG A 260 -9.41 7.42 2.84
CA ARG A 260 -9.71 8.54 3.75
C ARG A 260 -8.53 8.91 4.64
N LEU A 261 -7.77 7.93 5.12
CA LEU A 261 -6.53 8.18 5.85
C LEU A 261 -5.54 8.96 4.99
N SER A 262 -5.41 8.58 3.71
CA SER A 262 -4.55 9.29 2.77
C SER A 262 -5.03 10.73 2.51
N GLU A 263 -6.34 10.92 2.32
CA GLU A 263 -6.96 12.24 2.11
C GLU A 263 -6.86 13.15 3.33
N ALA A 264 -6.82 12.58 4.54
CA ALA A 264 -6.61 13.30 5.79
C ALA A 264 -5.15 13.73 6.04
N GLY A 265 -4.27 13.67 5.03
CA GLY A 265 -2.88 14.12 5.16
C GLY A 265 -1.90 13.06 5.70
N ASN A 266 -2.24 11.78 5.59
CA ASN A 266 -1.31 10.68 5.86
C ASN A 266 -0.76 10.07 4.56
N GLN A 267 0.41 9.45 4.64
CA GLN A 267 0.97 8.67 3.53
C GLN A 267 0.67 7.20 3.77
N VAL A 268 0.06 6.52 2.80
CA VAL A 268 -0.30 5.10 2.90
C VAL A 268 0.40 4.32 1.79
N PHE A 269 1.32 3.45 2.20
CA PHE A 269 1.93 2.43 1.36
C PHE A 269 1.27 1.09 1.64
N LEU A 270 0.92 0.37 0.57
CA LEU A 270 0.40 -0.98 0.67
C LEU A 270 1.11 -1.91 -0.31
N THR A 271 1.28 -3.16 0.09
CA THR A 271 1.57 -4.27 -0.82
C THR A 271 0.30 -5.11 -0.95
N THR A 272 -0.03 -5.56 -2.15
CA THR A 272 -1.27 -6.31 -2.37
C THR A 272 -1.15 -7.18 -3.62
N HIS A 273 -1.78 -8.35 -3.56
CA HIS A 273 -2.07 -9.19 -4.72
C HIS A 273 -3.56 -9.13 -5.10
N SER A 274 -4.34 -8.30 -4.40
CA SER A 274 -5.78 -8.17 -4.59
C SER A 274 -6.14 -7.00 -5.51
N PRO A 275 -6.97 -7.24 -6.54
CA PRO A 275 -7.49 -6.15 -7.37
C PRO A 275 -8.31 -5.13 -6.57
N ILE A 276 -8.84 -5.49 -5.40
CA ILE A 276 -9.65 -4.58 -4.57
C ILE A 276 -8.89 -3.31 -4.20
N PHE A 277 -7.59 -3.42 -3.91
CA PHE A 277 -6.76 -2.31 -3.42
C PHE A 277 -6.06 -1.51 -4.53
N VAL A 278 -6.24 -1.90 -5.81
CA VAL A 278 -5.62 -1.22 -6.95
C VAL A 278 -6.59 -0.19 -7.57
N GLN A 279 -6.06 1.01 -7.81
CA GLN A 279 -6.80 2.15 -8.37
C GLN A 279 -6.42 2.39 -9.83
N VAL A 280 -7.17 1.80 -10.77
CA VAL A 280 -6.88 1.91 -12.21
C VAL A 280 -6.95 3.35 -12.74
N HIS A 281 -7.78 4.18 -12.13
CA HIS A 281 -7.96 5.59 -12.48
C HIS A 281 -6.86 6.51 -11.94
N LYS A 282 -5.93 5.98 -11.14
CA LYS A 282 -4.74 6.66 -10.61
C LYS A 282 -3.51 5.76 -10.81
N PRO A 283 -3.12 5.43 -12.06
CA PRO A 283 -1.98 4.55 -12.30
C PRO A 283 -0.67 5.07 -11.67
N GLU A 284 -0.55 6.38 -11.47
CA GLU A 284 0.59 7.01 -10.77
C GLU A 284 0.70 6.61 -9.30
N SER A 285 -0.37 6.13 -8.65
CA SER A 285 -0.32 5.59 -7.28
C SER A 285 0.08 4.12 -7.24
N VAL A 286 0.26 3.47 -8.39
CA VAL A 286 0.55 2.04 -8.51
C VAL A 286 2.00 1.83 -8.96
N ALA A 287 2.75 1.04 -8.18
CA ALA A 287 4.06 0.54 -8.55
C ALA A 287 3.99 -0.97 -8.81
N VAL A 288 4.24 -1.38 -10.04
CA VAL A 288 4.32 -2.79 -10.45
C VAL A 288 5.74 -3.27 -10.21
N ILE A 289 5.88 -4.27 -9.33
CA ILE A 289 7.17 -4.89 -9.02
C ILE A 289 7.29 -6.21 -9.78
N ARG A 290 8.32 -6.35 -10.61
CA ARG A 290 8.60 -7.57 -11.39
C ARG A 290 10.02 -8.03 -11.16
N ARG A 291 10.26 -9.31 -11.38
CA ARG A 291 11.61 -9.88 -11.35
C ARG A 291 11.91 -10.55 -12.67
N THR A 292 12.93 -10.07 -13.37
CA THR A 292 13.42 -10.68 -14.61
C THR A 292 14.77 -11.37 -14.37
N ALA A 293 15.10 -12.34 -15.21
CA ALA A 293 16.36 -13.08 -15.07
C ALA A 293 17.59 -12.22 -15.39
N ASP A 294 17.45 -11.26 -16.31
CA ASP A 294 18.50 -10.39 -16.81
C ASP A 294 18.76 -9.16 -15.93
N LYS A 295 17.71 -8.56 -15.33
CA LYS A 295 17.82 -7.31 -14.56
C LYS A 295 17.54 -7.45 -13.07
N GLY A 296 17.07 -8.62 -12.61
CA GLY A 296 16.68 -8.82 -11.22
C GLY A 296 15.33 -8.15 -10.91
N THR A 297 15.19 -7.54 -9.73
CA THR A 297 13.94 -6.88 -9.34
C THR A 297 13.85 -5.47 -9.92
N GLU A 298 12.81 -5.21 -10.71
CA GLU A 298 12.48 -3.91 -11.28
C GLU A 298 11.16 -3.39 -10.69
N ALA A 299 11.11 -2.08 -10.45
CA ALA A 299 9.91 -1.37 -10.05
C ALA A 299 9.51 -0.42 -11.19
N CYS A 300 8.29 -0.54 -11.67
CA CYS A 300 7.71 0.38 -12.64
C CYS A 300 6.52 1.09 -12.00
N GLN A 301 6.61 2.41 -11.87
CA GLN A 301 5.52 3.27 -11.45
C GLN A 301 5.23 4.24 -12.58
N ALA A 302 3.95 4.42 -12.90
CA ALA A 302 3.58 5.41 -13.89
C ALA A 302 3.98 6.81 -13.40
N GLN A 303 4.57 7.62 -14.28
CA GLN A 303 4.63 9.06 -14.04
C GLN A 303 3.21 9.65 -14.10
N ALA A 304 3.06 10.90 -13.69
CA ALA A 304 1.79 11.61 -13.79
C ALA A 304 1.22 11.45 -15.21
N CYS A 305 0.15 10.67 -15.32
CA CYS A 305 -0.50 10.41 -16.60
C CYS A 305 -1.41 11.58 -16.94
N ASP A 306 -1.38 12.04 -18.19
CA ASP A 306 -2.17 13.16 -18.69
C ASP A 306 -3.66 12.81 -18.89
N PHE A 307 -4.30 12.20 -17.87
CA PHE A 307 -5.73 11.91 -17.90
C PHE A 307 -6.52 13.12 -17.44
N THR A 308 -7.55 13.48 -18.20
CA THR A 308 -8.54 14.47 -17.75
C THR A 308 -9.37 13.91 -16.59
N ASP A 309 -9.97 14.78 -15.78
CA ASP A 309 -10.83 14.35 -14.67
C ASP A 309 -12.01 13.46 -15.15
N SER A 310 -12.54 13.74 -16.34
CA SER A 310 -13.61 12.94 -16.95
C SER A 310 -13.12 11.53 -17.34
N GLU A 311 -11.90 11.41 -17.85
CA GLU A 311 -11.29 10.12 -18.17
C GLU A 311 -11.03 9.31 -16.90
N ARG A 312 -10.53 9.95 -15.83
CA ARG A 312 -10.33 9.31 -14.54
C ARG A 312 -11.65 8.83 -13.95
N GLN A 313 -12.70 9.65 -14.00
CA GLN A 313 -14.03 9.25 -13.57
C GLN A 313 -14.57 8.07 -14.39
N THR A 314 -14.36 8.08 -15.71
CA THR A 314 -14.75 6.97 -16.59
C THR A 314 -14.03 5.68 -16.22
N LEU A 315 -12.70 5.71 -16.09
CA LEU A 315 -11.89 4.56 -15.63
C LEU A 315 -12.34 4.07 -14.26
N ARG A 316 -12.63 5.00 -13.33
CA ARG A 316 -13.12 4.66 -12.00
C ARG A 316 -14.44 3.89 -12.09
N LEU A 317 -15.44 4.43 -12.78
CA LEU A 317 -16.75 3.78 -12.92
C LEU A 317 -16.66 2.41 -13.60
N LEU A 318 -15.78 2.27 -14.60
CA LEU A 318 -15.57 1.00 -15.29
C LEU A 318 -14.90 -0.06 -14.42
N THR A 319 -14.13 0.33 -13.40
CA THR A 319 -13.31 -0.60 -12.62
C THR A 319 -13.76 -0.75 -11.17
N GLU A 320 -14.57 0.17 -10.62
CA GLU A 320 -14.99 0.16 -9.21
C GLU A 320 -15.67 -1.16 -8.81
N PHE A 321 -16.51 -1.70 -9.71
CA PHE A 321 -17.33 -2.89 -9.47
C PHE A 321 -16.92 -4.11 -10.31
N ASP A 322 -15.86 -3.99 -11.10
CA ASP A 322 -15.36 -5.04 -11.97
C ASP A 322 -13.91 -5.36 -11.59
N ALA A 323 -13.76 -6.40 -10.76
CA ALA A 323 -12.45 -6.84 -10.29
C ALA A 323 -11.59 -7.41 -11.43
N GLU A 324 -12.21 -7.98 -12.46
CA GLU A 324 -11.52 -8.62 -13.59
C GLU A 324 -10.82 -7.56 -14.45
N ARG A 325 -11.43 -6.38 -14.63
CA ARG A 325 -10.75 -5.24 -15.28
C ARG A 325 -9.52 -4.73 -14.51
N LYS A 326 -9.41 -5.03 -13.22
CA LYS A 326 -8.23 -4.69 -12.41
C LYS A 326 -7.16 -5.78 -12.45
N GLU A 327 -7.46 -6.97 -12.97
CA GLU A 327 -6.47 -8.04 -13.13
C GLU A 327 -5.33 -7.66 -14.09
N LEU A 328 -5.55 -6.64 -14.94
CA LEU A 328 -4.54 -6.13 -15.87
C LEU A 328 -3.21 -5.79 -15.20
N PHE A 329 -3.22 -5.39 -13.92
CA PHE A 329 -2.02 -5.03 -13.16
C PHE A 329 -1.18 -6.24 -12.72
N PHE A 330 -1.82 -7.41 -12.62
CA PHE A 330 -1.20 -8.65 -12.14
C PHE A 330 -0.80 -9.56 -13.29
N ALA A 331 -1.27 -9.28 -14.51
CA ALA A 331 -0.95 -10.05 -15.70
C ALA A 331 0.49 -9.82 -16.17
N LYS A 332 1.09 -10.88 -16.75
CA LYS A 332 2.31 -10.80 -17.55
C LYS A 332 2.06 -10.14 -18.90
N ALA A 333 0.90 -10.38 -19.48
CA ALA A 333 0.42 -9.69 -20.68
C ALA A 333 -1.11 -9.60 -20.69
N VAL A 334 -1.65 -8.59 -21.36
CA VAL A 334 -3.10 -8.33 -21.39
C VAL A 334 -3.61 -8.38 -22.82
N LEU A 335 -4.70 -9.10 -23.07
CA LEU A 335 -5.45 -9.02 -24.32
C LEU A 335 -6.71 -8.19 -24.09
N LEU A 336 -6.72 -6.96 -24.59
CA LEU A 336 -7.88 -6.08 -24.53
C LEU A 336 -8.89 -6.45 -25.61
N VAL A 337 -10.15 -6.58 -25.21
CA VAL A 337 -11.26 -6.92 -26.10
C VAL A 337 -12.43 -5.97 -25.91
N GLU A 338 -13.30 -5.88 -26.91
CA GLU A 338 -14.39 -4.90 -26.89
C GLU A 338 -15.50 -5.26 -25.88
N GLY A 339 -15.94 -6.53 -25.86
CA GLY A 339 -17.08 -6.98 -25.08
C GLY A 339 -16.94 -8.37 -24.45
N ALA A 340 -18.06 -8.84 -23.90
CA ALA A 340 -18.14 -10.08 -23.13
C ALA A 340 -18.03 -11.34 -24.00
N THR A 341 -18.50 -11.29 -25.25
CA THR A 341 -18.46 -12.42 -26.19
C THR A 341 -17.02 -12.85 -26.44
N GLU A 342 -16.14 -11.90 -26.77
CA GLU A 342 -14.71 -12.15 -27.00
C GLU A 342 -14.05 -12.68 -25.73
N LYS A 343 -14.40 -12.08 -24.59
CA LYS A 343 -13.84 -12.44 -23.27
C LYS A 343 -14.13 -13.90 -22.90
N VAL A 344 -15.30 -14.42 -23.25
CA VAL A 344 -15.68 -15.82 -23.01
C VAL A 344 -15.09 -16.75 -24.07
N ALA A 345 -15.08 -16.33 -25.33
CA ALA A 345 -14.61 -17.15 -26.45
C ALA A 345 -13.09 -17.34 -26.48
N LEU A 346 -12.31 -16.29 -26.23
CA LEU A 346 -10.86 -16.33 -26.39
C LEU A 346 -10.18 -17.36 -25.48
N PRO A 347 -10.48 -17.49 -24.18
CA PRO A 347 -9.89 -18.54 -23.35
C PRO A 347 -10.03 -19.96 -23.92
N LEU A 348 -11.15 -20.25 -24.60
CA LEU A 348 -11.37 -21.52 -25.29
C LEU A 348 -10.51 -21.62 -26.56
N ALA A 349 -10.36 -20.53 -27.31
CA ALA A 349 -9.46 -20.45 -28.46
C ALA A 349 -7.98 -20.67 -28.07
N PHE A 350 -7.51 -20.06 -26.97
CA PHE A 350 -6.18 -20.32 -26.39
C PHE A 350 -5.99 -21.81 -26.10
N LYS A 351 -6.98 -22.43 -25.44
CA LYS A 351 -6.95 -23.86 -25.09
C LYS A 351 -6.86 -24.74 -26.34
N ALA A 352 -7.62 -24.43 -27.38
CA ALA A 352 -7.59 -25.15 -28.66
C ALA A 352 -6.21 -25.08 -29.36
N MET A 353 -5.48 -23.97 -29.19
CA MET A 353 -4.11 -23.81 -29.67
C MET A 353 -3.05 -24.50 -28.79
N GLY A 354 -3.45 -25.06 -27.64
CA GLY A 354 -2.58 -25.72 -26.68
C GLY A 354 -1.97 -24.78 -25.64
N TYR A 355 -2.53 -23.58 -25.47
CA TYR A 355 -2.11 -22.62 -24.47
C TYR A 355 -3.05 -22.61 -23.25
N ASP A 356 -2.47 -22.62 -22.05
CA ASP A 356 -3.19 -22.33 -20.82
C ASP A 356 -2.95 -20.87 -20.45
N ILE A 357 -4.00 -20.06 -20.58
CA ILE A 357 -3.94 -18.61 -20.40
C ILE A 357 -3.49 -18.23 -18.97
N ASN A 358 -3.97 -18.97 -17.96
CA ASN A 358 -3.65 -18.71 -16.56
C ASN A 358 -2.20 -19.08 -16.25
N ARG A 359 -1.71 -20.20 -16.80
CA ARG A 359 -0.30 -20.61 -16.66
C ARG A 359 0.64 -19.61 -17.31
N LEU A 360 0.24 -19.01 -18.43
CA LEU A 360 1.01 -17.96 -19.11
C LEU A 360 0.89 -16.61 -18.41
N GLY A 361 -0.03 -16.44 -17.46
CA GLY A 361 -0.28 -15.19 -16.78
C GLY A 361 -0.88 -14.12 -17.71
N ILE A 362 -1.72 -14.53 -18.65
CA ILE A 362 -2.40 -13.62 -19.58
C ILE A 362 -3.81 -13.33 -19.04
N SER A 363 -4.22 -12.06 -19.04
CA SER A 363 -5.60 -11.69 -18.72
C SER A 363 -6.31 -11.16 -19.97
N VAL A 364 -7.50 -11.69 -20.25
CA VAL A 364 -8.40 -11.14 -21.29
C VAL A 364 -9.34 -10.15 -20.61
N VAL A 365 -9.22 -8.87 -20.98
CA VAL A 365 -9.92 -7.79 -20.30
C VAL A 365 -10.85 -7.09 -21.27
N GLU A 366 -12.15 -7.12 -20.98
CA GLU A 366 -13.14 -6.34 -21.70
C GLU A 366 -13.05 -4.85 -21.32
N VAL A 367 -12.98 -3.98 -22.32
CA VAL A 367 -12.98 -2.52 -22.07
C VAL A 367 -14.40 -1.94 -21.99
N GLY A 368 -15.40 -2.70 -22.46
CA GLY A 368 -16.81 -2.31 -22.43
C GLY A 368 -17.18 -1.33 -23.55
N GLY A 369 -16.60 -1.50 -24.74
CA GLY A 369 -16.89 -0.70 -25.93
C GLY A 369 -15.68 0.05 -26.50
N LYS A 370 -15.69 0.19 -27.83
CA LYS A 370 -14.60 0.72 -28.65
C LYS A 370 -13.94 2.02 -28.19
N THR A 371 -14.73 2.99 -27.71
CA THR A 371 -14.19 4.31 -27.31
C THR A 371 -13.31 4.26 -26.07
N LYS A 372 -13.29 3.15 -25.34
CA LYS A 372 -12.57 2.99 -24.07
C LYS A 372 -11.19 2.36 -24.24
N PHE A 373 -10.91 1.70 -25.38
CA PHE A 373 -9.59 1.12 -25.66
C PHE A 373 -8.44 2.11 -25.39
N PRO A 374 -8.51 3.40 -25.84
CA PRO A 374 -7.42 4.32 -25.60
C PRO A 374 -7.09 4.56 -24.12
N LEU A 375 -8.09 4.51 -23.24
CA LEU A 375 -7.87 4.69 -21.80
C LEU A 375 -7.07 3.54 -21.21
N PHE A 376 -7.47 2.30 -21.50
CA PHE A 376 -6.78 1.10 -20.99
C PHE A 376 -5.38 0.96 -21.59
N VAL A 377 -5.22 1.22 -22.90
CA VAL A 377 -3.91 1.20 -23.56
C VAL A 377 -2.95 2.20 -22.91
N ARG A 378 -3.41 3.41 -22.61
CA ARG A 378 -2.58 4.42 -21.91
C ARG A 378 -2.14 3.96 -20.52
N VAL A 379 -3.02 3.31 -19.76
CA VAL A 379 -2.67 2.72 -18.44
C VAL A 379 -1.61 1.63 -18.59
N LEU A 380 -1.80 0.70 -19.53
CA LEU A 380 -0.86 -0.41 -19.76
C LEU A 380 0.52 0.10 -20.19
N LYS A 381 0.57 1.08 -21.10
CA LYS A 381 1.82 1.72 -21.54
C LYS A 381 2.54 2.45 -20.40
N ALA A 382 1.80 3.19 -19.58
CA ALA A 382 2.37 3.94 -18.46
C ALA A 382 3.05 3.04 -17.40
N LEU A 383 2.60 1.77 -17.30
CA LEU A 383 3.13 0.78 -16.36
C LEU A 383 3.99 -0.30 -17.04
N HIS A 384 4.32 -0.12 -18.32
CA HIS A 384 5.05 -1.09 -19.14
C HIS A 384 4.48 -2.51 -19.03
N ILE A 385 3.14 -2.63 -19.07
CA ILE A 385 2.45 -3.91 -19.08
C ILE A 385 2.28 -4.32 -20.55
N PRO A 386 2.85 -5.46 -20.99
CA PRO A 386 2.70 -5.91 -22.36
C PRO A 386 1.23 -6.16 -22.70
N TYR A 387 0.82 -5.80 -23.91
CA TYR A 387 -0.57 -5.96 -24.31
C TYR A 387 -0.75 -6.23 -25.81
N ALA A 388 -1.92 -6.74 -26.15
CA ALA A 388 -2.50 -6.77 -27.49
C ALA A 388 -3.96 -6.30 -27.43
N VAL A 389 -4.49 -5.81 -28.54
CA VAL A 389 -5.84 -5.28 -28.69
C VAL A 389 -6.52 -6.02 -29.82
N LEU A 390 -7.67 -6.62 -29.54
CA LEU A 390 -8.58 -7.17 -30.54
C LEU A 390 -9.83 -6.30 -30.56
N ALA A 391 -10.04 -5.58 -31.67
CA ALA A 391 -11.14 -4.64 -31.82
C ALA A 391 -11.93 -4.91 -33.12
N ASP A 392 -13.22 -4.58 -33.09
CA ASP A 392 -14.07 -4.70 -34.27
C ASP A 392 -13.85 -3.52 -35.21
N GLN A 393 -13.78 -3.75 -36.51
CA GLN A 393 -13.62 -2.66 -37.47
C GLN A 393 -14.91 -1.84 -37.62
N ASP A 394 -16.07 -2.52 -37.59
CA ASP A 394 -17.43 -2.00 -37.76
C ASP A 394 -17.66 -1.17 -39.03
N ILE A 395 -16.90 -1.44 -40.09
CA ILE A 395 -17.06 -0.77 -41.38
C ILE A 395 -17.89 -1.68 -42.28
N LYS A 396 -19.09 -1.20 -42.66
CA LYS A 396 -19.99 -1.92 -43.59
C LYS A 396 -19.79 -1.46 -45.02
N ILE A 397 -19.79 -2.40 -45.95
CA ILE A 397 -19.75 -2.11 -47.39
C ILE A 397 -21.10 -1.53 -47.82
N ILE A 398 -21.07 -0.43 -48.58
CA ILE A 398 -22.27 0.19 -49.16
C ILE A 398 -22.50 -0.39 -50.54
N ASP A 399 -23.57 -1.16 -50.70
CA ASP A 399 -23.98 -1.71 -51.99
C ASP A 399 -24.81 -0.68 -52.78
N VAL A 400 -24.59 -0.61 -54.09
CA VAL A 400 -25.26 0.29 -55.03
C VAL A 400 -26.78 0.01 -55.08
N THR A 401 -27.20 -1.22 -54.78
CA THR A 401 -28.61 -1.66 -54.76
C THR A 401 -29.40 -1.22 -53.52
N MET A 402 -28.72 -0.71 -52.47
CA MET A 402 -29.37 -0.28 -51.24
C MET A 402 -30.19 1.01 -51.42
N GLN A 403 -31.25 1.16 -50.63
CA GLN A 403 -32.02 2.40 -50.55
C GLN A 403 -31.14 3.57 -50.07
N GLU A 404 -31.36 4.76 -50.65
CA GLU A 404 -30.54 5.96 -50.36
C GLU A 404 -30.55 6.36 -48.87
N SER A 405 -31.68 6.16 -48.20
CA SER A 405 -31.84 6.37 -46.76
C SER A 405 -30.95 5.44 -45.93
N VAL A 406 -30.75 4.20 -46.39
CA VAL A 406 -29.89 3.19 -45.75
C VAL A 406 -28.42 3.50 -46.04
N LYS A 407 -28.08 3.86 -47.28
CA LYS A 407 -26.72 4.29 -47.66
C LYS A 407 -26.24 5.44 -46.80
N LYS A 408 -27.09 6.47 -46.62
CA LYS A 408 -26.77 7.63 -45.79
C LYS A 408 -26.54 7.26 -44.32
N LYS A 409 -27.37 6.38 -43.75
CA LYS A 409 -27.18 5.87 -42.37
C LYS A 409 -25.87 5.10 -42.21
N ILE A 410 -25.54 4.20 -43.15
CA ILE A 410 -24.29 3.43 -43.13
C ILE A 410 -23.09 4.37 -43.26
N SER A 411 -23.13 5.35 -44.16
CA SER A 411 -22.04 6.31 -44.34
C SER A 411 -21.75 7.12 -43.07
N VAL A 412 -22.79 7.58 -42.35
CA VAL A 412 -22.62 8.32 -41.09
C VAL A 412 -22.03 7.44 -40.00
N ASN A 413 -22.50 6.19 -39.87
CA ASN A 413 -21.95 5.25 -38.90
C ASN A 413 -20.50 4.88 -39.24
N ASN A 414 -20.19 4.57 -40.50
CA ASN A 414 -18.82 4.26 -40.94
C ASN A 414 -17.86 5.43 -40.63
N ALA A 415 -18.29 6.68 -40.82
CA ALA A 415 -17.46 7.85 -40.47
C ALA A 415 -17.17 7.91 -38.97
N LYS A 416 -18.16 7.58 -38.11
CA LYS A 416 -17.99 7.51 -36.66
C LYS A 416 -17.01 6.40 -36.25
N HIS A 417 -17.20 5.18 -36.75
CA HIS A 417 -16.32 4.05 -36.45
C HIS A 417 -14.91 4.28 -37.01
N LYS A 418 -14.76 4.94 -38.16
CA LYS A 418 -13.46 5.32 -38.71
C LYS A 418 -12.69 6.24 -37.76
N ARG A 419 -13.34 7.28 -37.22
CA ARG A 419 -12.72 8.17 -36.23
C ARG A 419 -12.27 7.40 -34.99
N TRP A 420 -13.10 6.50 -34.48
CA TRP A 420 -12.73 5.66 -33.33
C TRP A 420 -11.57 4.70 -33.65
N ASN A 421 -11.52 4.15 -34.86
CA ASN A 421 -10.39 3.32 -35.31
C ASN A 421 -9.09 4.13 -35.32
N GLU A 422 -9.13 5.34 -35.88
CA GLU A 422 -7.98 6.25 -35.93
C GLU A 422 -7.48 6.63 -34.52
N ASP A 423 -8.39 6.80 -33.56
CA ASP A 423 -8.03 7.09 -32.16
C ASP A 423 -7.34 5.88 -31.48
N ILE A 424 -7.78 4.65 -31.78
CA ILE A 424 -7.16 3.41 -31.27
C ILE A 424 -5.78 3.19 -31.91
N GLU A 425 -5.68 3.37 -33.24
CA GLU A 425 -4.43 3.25 -33.99
C GLU A 425 -3.37 4.25 -33.50
N ARG A 426 -3.78 5.45 -33.09
CA ARG A 426 -2.85 6.48 -32.60
C ARG A 426 -2.16 6.08 -31.30
N VAL A 427 -2.84 5.36 -30.42
CA VAL A 427 -2.30 4.99 -29.10
C VAL A 427 -1.63 3.62 -29.09
N CYS A 428 -2.05 2.71 -29.97
CA CYS A 428 -1.53 1.36 -30.07
C CYS A 428 -0.21 1.30 -30.85
N GLU A 429 0.63 0.33 -30.50
CA GLU A 429 1.77 -0.06 -31.32
C GLU A 429 1.26 -0.94 -32.47
N ALA A 430 1.91 -0.84 -33.65
CA ALA A 430 1.42 -1.47 -34.87
C ALA A 430 1.36 -3.01 -34.78
N ASP A 431 2.22 -3.63 -33.97
CA ASP A 431 2.30 -5.08 -33.71
C ASP A 431 1.30 -5.57 -32.65
N SER A 432 0.53 -4.63 -32.06
CA SER A 432 -0.30 -4.86 -30.89
C SER A 432 -1.78 -4.69 -31.18
N LEU A 433 -2.18 -4.30 -32.40
CA LEU A 433 -3.56 -4.03 -32.78
C LEU A 433 -4.03 -4.98 -33.88
N PHE A 434 -5.12 -5.70 -33.61
CA PHE A 434 -5.73 -6.68 -34.50
C PHE A 434 -7.20 -6.32 -34.72
N TRP A 435 -7.62 -6.30 -35.99
CA TRP A 435 -8.97 -5.92 -36.39
C TRP A 435 -9.79 -7.13 -36.82
N MET A 436 -10.96 -7.32 -36.20
CA MET A 436 -11.98 -8.23 -36.71
C MET A 436 -12.76 -7.53 -37.82
N LYS A 437 -12.94 -8.20 -38.97
CA LYS A 437 -13.48 -7.60 -40.19
C LYS A 437 -14.71 -8.37 -40.70
N PRO A 438 -15.93 -7.79 -40.66
CA PRO A 438 -16.24 -6.45 -40.17
C PRO A 438 -16.30 -6.35 -38.63
N ASN A 439 -16.63 -7.44 -37.95
CA ASN A 439 -16.69 -7.54 -36.49
C ASN A 439 -16.57 -9.01 -36.05
N PHE A 440 -16.41 -9.24 -34.75
CA PHE A 440 -16.19 -10.56 -34.16
C PHE A 440 -17.28 -11.55 -34.52
N GLU A 441 -18.57 -11.17 -34.43
CA GLU A 441 -19.66 -12.11 -34.67
C GLU A 441 -19.76 -12.53 -36.13
N LEU A 442 -19.62 -11.60 -37.09
CA LEU A 442 -19.74 -11.93 -38.51
C LEU A 442 -18.55 -12.73 -39.02
N GLU A 443 -17.35 -12.44 -38.51
CA GLU A 443 -16.13 -13.21 -38.83
C GLU A 443 -16.25 -14.67 -38.36
N LEU A 444 -16.95 -14.90 -37.24
CA LEU A 444 -17.12 -16.21 -36.64
C LEU A 444 -18.45 -16.90 -36.97
N GLY A 445 -19.35 -16.21 -37.68
CA GLY A 445 -20.68 -16.74 -38.01
C GLY A 445 -21.63 -16.83 -36.80
N LEU A 446 -21.42 -16.02 -35.76
CA LEU A 446 -22.26 -15.96 -34.57
C LEU A 446 -23.58 -15.18 -34.85
N PRO A 447 -24.67 -15.52 -34.14
CA PRO A 447 -25.99 -14.91 -34.35
C PRO A 447 -26.01 -13.44 -33.93
N LYS A 448 -27.00 -12.70 -34.45
CA LYS A 448 -27.18 -11.27 -34.09
C LYS A 448 -27.84 -11.05 -32.73
N GLU A 449 -28.59 -12.03 -32.22
CA GLU A 449 -29.38 -11.87 -30.98
C GLU A 449 -28.52 -11.99 -29.72
N GLU A 450 -28.48 -10.92 -28.94
CA GLU A 450 -27.56 -10.71 -27.81
C GLU A 450 -27.67 -11.78 -26.72
N SER A 451 -28.86 -12.35 -26.51
CA SER A 451 -29.10 -13.40 -25.51
C SER A 451 -28.49 -14.76 -25.85
N GLU A 452 -28.28 -15.07 -27.14
CA GLU A 452 -27.77 -16.37 -27.57
C GLU A 452 -26.28 -16.32 -27.98
N LYS A 453 -25.72 -15.11 -28.12
CA LYS A 453 -24.33 -14.91 -28.59
C LYS A 453 -23.30 -15.61 -27.73
N ILE A 454 -23.42 -15.48 -26.40
CA ILE A 454 -22.43 -16.02 -25.47
C ILE A 454 -22.52 -17.55 -25.44
N ASP A 455 -23.73 -18.10 -25.37
CA ASP A 455 -23.95 -19.55 -25.33
C ASP A 455 -23.47 -20.23 -26.62
N GLN A 456 -23.80 -19.66 -27.77
CA GLN A 456 -23.35 -20.19 -29.07
C GLN A 456 -21.84 -20.03 -29.28
N ALA A 457 -21.24 -18.92 -28.81
CA ALA A 457 -19.79 -18.79 -28.80
C ALA A 457 -19.16 -19.88 -27.93
N MET A 458 -19.68 -20.14 -26.73
CA MET A 458 -19.19 -21.23 -25.88
C MET A 458 -19.29 -22.60 -26.55
N GLU A 459 -20.42 -22.91 -27.18
CA GLU A 459 -20.63 -24.19 -27.89
C GLU A 459 -19.68 -24.35 -29.09
N MET A 460 -19.56 -23.28 -29.90
CA MET A 460 -18.65 -23.25 -31.04
C MET A 460 -17.21 -23.51 -30.59
N PHE A 461 -16.71 -22.71 -29.64
CA PHE A 461 -15.32 -22.78 -29.21
C PHE A 461 -15.00 -23.99 -28.31
N SER A 462 -15.99 -24.65 -27.73
CA SER A 462 -15.79 -25.93 -27.04
C SER A 462 -15.38 -27.07 -27.98
N ASN A 463 -15.76 -26.97 -29.27
CA ASN A 463 -15.45 -27.95 -30.30
C ASN A 463 -14.28 -27.52 -31.22
N VAL A 464 -13.69 -26.35 -30.97
CA VAL A 464 -12.53 -25.85 -31.73
C VAL A 464 -11.27 -26.62 -31.33
N THR A 465 -10.50 -26.98 -32.33
CA THR A 465 -9.21 -27.66 -32.29
C THR A 465 -8.18 -26.79 -33.02
N LYS A 466 -6.90 -27.10 -32.86
CA LYS A 466 -5.83 -26.38 -33.55
C LYS A 466 -5.99 -26.33 -35.08
N SER A 467 -6.66 -27.31 -35.68
CA SER A 467 -6.85 -27.40 -37.14
C SER A 467 -8.02 -26.57 -37.70
N ASN A 468 -8.95 -26.11 -36.85
CA ASN A 468 -10.17 -25.40 -37.31
C ASN A 468 -10.36 -24.05 -36.62
N ILE A 469 -9.36 -23.55 -35.89
CA ILE A 469 -9.40 -22.22 -35.29
C ILE A 469 -9.34 -21.14 -36.39
N PRO A 470 -10.19 -20.09 -36.33
CA PRO A 470 -10.16 -18.99 -37.28
C PRO A 470 -8.82 -18.26 -37.29
N GLN A 471 -8.27 -18.01 -38.48
CA GLN A 471 -6.98 -17.33 -38.64
C GLN A 471 -6.96 -15.94 -37.98
N SER A 472 -8.09 -15.23 -38.00
CA SER A 472 -8.27 -13.92 -37.36
C SER A 472 -8.04 -13.93 -35.84
N LEU A 473 -8.09 -15.10 -35.19
CA LEU A 473 -7.79 -15.26 -33.76
C LEU A 473 -6.37 -15.79 -33.48
N ILE A 474 -5.70 -16.39 -34.47
CA ILE A 474 -4.36 -16.95 -34.28
C ILE A 474 -3.35 -15.83 -34.01
N ASP A 475 -3.29 -14.83 -34.89
CA ASP A 475 -2.32 -13.73 -34.81
C ASP A 475 -2.38 -12.94 -33.48
N PRO A 476 -3.57 -12.50 -32.98
CA PRO A 476 -3.65 -11.81 -31.69
C PRO A 476 -3.24 -12.72 -30.52
N ILE A 477 -3.58 -14.01 -30.56
CA ILE A 477 -3.18 -14.98 -29.53
C ILE A 477 -1.66 -15.18 -29.53
N GLU A 478 -1.06 -15.41 -30.70
CA GLU A 478 0.39 -15.59 -30.80
C GLU A 478 1.16 -14.33 -30.39
N SER A 479 0.67 -13.14 -30.76
CA SER A 479 1.27 -11.87 -30.36
C SER A 479 1.33 -11.73 -28.83
N VAL A 480 0.21 -11.93 -28.13
CA VAL A 480 0.19 -11.77 -26.67
C VAL A 480 0.97 -12.89 -25.96
N VAL A 481 0.95 -14.13 -26.48
CA VAL A 481 1.77 -15.23 -25.95
C VAL A 481 3.27 -14.92 -26.09
N ASN A 482 3.71 -14.41 -27.23
CA ASN A 482 5.11 -14.06 -27.43
C ASN A 482 5.56 -12.95 -26.47
N LYS A 483 4.69 -11.98 -26.19
CA LYS A 483 4.95 -10.89 -25.23
C LYS A 483 5.15 -11.37 -23.79
N THR A 484 4.60 -12.52 -23.40
CA THR A 484 4.85 -13.13 -22.07
C THR A 484 6.23 -13.75 -21.91
N ARG A 485 6.94 -14.01 -23.01
CA ARG A 485 8.28 -14.64 -23.02
C ARG A 485 9.41 -13.62 -22.99
N SER A 486 9.10 -12.37 -23.33
CA SER A 486 10.00 -11.22 -23.31
C SER A 486 10.01 -10.45 -21.98
N THR A 487 9.13 -10.81 -21.05
CA THR A 487 9.04 -10.28 -19.67
C THR A 487 9.51 -11.30 -18.65
#